data_AF-A0AAV2HX00-F1
#
_entry.id   AF-A0AAV2HX00-F1
#
_cell.length_a   1.000
_cell.length_b   1.000
_cell.length_c   1.000
_cell.angle_alpha   90.00
_cell.angle_beta   90.00
_cell.angle_gamma   90.00
#
_symmetry.space_group_name_H-M   'P 1'
#
loop_
_entity.id
_entity.type
_entity.pdbx_description
1 polymer ?
#
loop_
_entity_poly.entity_id
_entity_poly.type
_entity_poly.pdbx_seq_one_letter_code
_entity_poly.pdbx_strand_id
1 'polypeptide(L)'
;MTEEAKESIEMDQHEEEAKDAVEEETQPIDNSDSNEVPEPEELPPLTYVDFTPKCLGSTIVGKEPDFAEFGTVIEEANEWLEAHPQFTVYKCETLASRLGADFNIDGDVSLVHVSSNGRNVFLRSLRVWLIPTADPTAPVQKIGYITALPDHSSGDLQAFLNSLTNSATSRQIGDITFPSFDTLTQTVEKLNRHLQSKPIPGRILCMETLTFKCMEANTSDKLATEASTWSEGGSNAKVFLHGFRVFYILGKPCFESVGYYDEVPDIFQSKDGLALKLKFATFDQTLSKAASWLKKQSGFRIVNIQSVTVKLERKYGQGPWILDPTIPGYTDNPGLTESRFTKIIRIAYVKEQKLNNPLPYAQVTLTSRLFIPCRVDGRLFETMSKTIMRVMKWLSKTRLPVFACETVRYHLTNDSEGQGFNNDRLDSLINSYQGQHYLTCIRLYFPCTFEEPQPDPADPEDLGWGWGWACVVS
;
A
#
# COMPACT_ATOMS: atom_id res chain seq x y z
N MET A 1 -17.89 -51.88 37.07
CA MET A 1 -17.12 -52.91 37.79
C MET A 1 -15.67 -52.65 37.44
N THR A 2 -14.83 -52.03 38.25
CA THR A 2 -14.72 -51.81 39.72
C THR A 2 -13.80 -50.59 39.91
N GLU A 3 -14.25 -49.55 40.62
CA GLU A 3 -13.84 -49.16 42.00
C GLU A 3 -12.43 -48.52 42.07
N GLU A 4 -12.33 -47.22 42.36
CA GLU A 4 -12.14 -46.60 43.71
C GLU A 4 -10.68 -46.66 44.19
N ALA A 5 -10.06 -45.70 44.88
CA ALA A 5 -10.38 -44.36 45.38
C ALA A 5 -9.10 -43.81 46.08
N LYS A 6 -9.15 -42.53 46.49
CA LYS A 6 -8.37 -41.88 47.59
C LYS A 6 -6.90 -41.54 47.29
N GLU A 7 -6.29 -40.47 47.80
CA GLU A 7 -6.61 -39.62 48.96
C GLU A 7 -5.90 -38.25 48.86
N SER A 8 -6.50 -37.29 49.55
CA SER A 8 -6.15 -35.88 49.82
C SER A 8 -5.04 -35.69 50.86
N ILE A 9 -4.25 -34.61 50.76
CA ILE A 9 -3.52 -34.00 51.89
C ILE A 9 -3.51 -32.45 51.77
N GLU A 10 -3.96 -31.81 52.85
CA GLU A 10 -3.96 -30.38 53.26
C GLU A 10 -2.52 -29.83 53.49
N MET A 11 -2.18 -28.61 53.07
CA MET A 11 -2.24 -27.31 53.79
C MET A 11 -1.04 -27.06 54.75
N ASP A 12 -0.27 -26.00 54.50
CA ASP A 12 0.48 -25.15 55.48
C ASP A 12 1.25 -24.06 54.67
N GLN A 13 0.82 -22.79 54.71
CA GLN A 13 1.26 -21.70 55.61
C GLN A 13 2.77 -21.40 55.59
N HIS A 14 3.13 -20.24 55.04
CA HIS A 14 4.15 -19.35 55.64
C HIS A 14 4.02 -17.92 55.10
N GLU A 15 3.47 -17.04 55.96
CA GLU A 15 3.75 -15.61 56.01
C GLU A 15 5.20 -15.39 56.46
N GLU A 16 5.90 -14.44 55.85
CA GLU A 16 7.01 -13.75 56.51
C GLU A 16 7.07 -12.29 56.05
N GLU A 17 6.78 -11.40 57.01
CA GLU A 17 6.95 -9.96 56.94
C GLU A 17 8.45 -9.61 57.00
N ALA A 18 8.90 -8.67 56.16
CA ALA A 18 10.15 -7.94 56.41
C ALA A 18 9.92 -6.44 56.20
N LYS A 19 10.01 -5.74 57.33
CA LYS A 19 10.03 -4.28 57.48
C LYS A 19 11.44 -3.79 57.15
N ASP A 20 11.57 -2.82 56.27
CA ASP A 20 12.72 -1.91 56.25
C ASP A 20 12.24 -0.47 56.18
N ALA A 21 12.84 0.33 57.04
CA ALA A 21 12.45 1.67 57.41
C ALA A 21 13.60 2.64 57.07
N VAL A 22 13.22 3.77 56.47
CA VAL A 22 13.77 5.12 56.65
C VAL A 22 15.21 5.40 56.17
N GLU A 23 15.33 6.25 55.16
CA GLU A 23 16.10 7.51 55.21
C GLU A 23 15.66 8.43 54.05
N GLU A 24 14.72 9.34 54.32
CA GLU A 24 14.33 10.41 53.40
C GLU A 24 15.13 11.67 53.75
N GLU A 25 16.18 11.95 52.97
CA GLU A 25 16.87 13.23 52.97
C GLU A 25 16.01 14.29 52.27
N THR A 26 15.41 15.17 53.08
CA THR A 26 14.72 16.38 52.61
C THR A 26 15.70 17.32 51.90
N GLN A 27 15.74 17.28 50.57
CA GLN A 27 16.40 18.30 49.76
C GLN A 27 15.50 19.55 49.66
N PRO A 28 16.08 20.77 49.66
CA PRO A 28 15.32 22.01 49.53
C PRO A 28 14.70 22.11 48.13
N ILE A 29 13.37 22.17 48.09
CA ILE A 29 12.58 22.43 46.88
C ILE A 29 12.82 23.88 46.46
N ASP A 30 13.61 24.07 45.41
CA ASP A 30 13.81 25.34 44.73
C ASP A 30 12.57 25.63 43.87
N ASN A 31 11.59 26.33 44.46
CA ASN A 31 10.38 26.80 43.79
C ASN A 31 10.70 27.94 42.81
N SER A 32 11.40 27.61 41.72
CA SER A 32 11.46 28.43 40.51
C SER A 32 10.56 27.81 39.44
N ASP A 33 9.27 27.70 39.74
CA ASP A 33 8.22 27.42 38.75
C ASP A 33 8.11 28.63 37.80
N SER A 34 9.03 28.67 36.84
CA SER A 34 8.82 29.42 35.61
C SER A 34 7.62 28.80 34.91
N ASN A 35 6.48 29.51 34.94
CA ASN A 35 5.33 29.29 34.05
C ASN A 35 5.80 29.42 32.59
N GLU A 36 6.49 28.43 32.06
CA GLU A 36 6.67 28.26 30.63
C GLU A 36 5.30 27.92 30.06
N VAL A 37 4.70 28.91 29.40
CA VAL A 37 3.52 28.69 28.58
C VAL A 37 3.93 27.63 27.55
N PRO A 38 3.31 26.43 27.53
CA PRO A 38 3.70 25.39 26.59
C PRO A 38 3.58 25.95 25.18
N GLU A 39 4.68 25.94 24.44
CA GLU A 39 4.67 26.35 23.04
C GLU A 39 3.61 25.51 22.31
N PRO A 40 2.79 26.13 21.45
CA PRO A 40 1.77 25.41 20.71
C PRO A 40 2.43 24.31 19.90
N GLU A 41 2.03 23.05 20.15
CA GLU A 41 2.55 21.87 19.48
C GLU A 41 2.36 22.03 17.97
N GLU A 42 3.47 22.21 17.24
CA GLU A 42 3.44 22.38 15.78
C GLU A 42 3.03 21.06 15.14
N LEU A 43 1.89 21.04 14.45
CA LEU A 43 1.41 19.85 13.76
C LEU A 43 2.39 19.43 12.65
N PRO A 44 2.59 18.12 12.44
CA PRO A 44 3.52 17.65 11.41
C PRO A 44 3.05 18.06 10.01
N PRO A 45 3.97 18.37 9.08
CA PRO A 45 3.63 18.81 7.73
C PRO A 45 2.92 17.73 6.90
N LEU A 46 3.07 16.45 7.27
CA LEU A 46 2.36 15.31 6.70
C LEU A 46 2.29 14.21 7.77
N THR A 47 1.11 13.64 7.98
CA THR A 47 0.89 12.46 8.83
C THR A 47 -0.12 11.52 8.17
N TYR A 48 -0.45 10.40 8.81
CA TYR A 48 -1.57 9.57 8.42
C TYR A 48 -2.24 8.92 9.63
N VAL A 49 -3.43 8.41 9.39
CA VAL A 49 -4.15 7.50 10.28
C VAL A 49 -4.63 6.30 9.46
N ASP A 50 -4.53 5.11 10.04
CA ASP A 50 -4.98 3.86 9.42
C ASP A 50 -6.26 3.37 10.08
N PHE A 51 -7.23 3.00 9.24
CA PHE A 51 -8.50 2.40 9.64
C PHE A 51 -8.54 0.96 9.17
N THR A 52 -8.64 0.04 10.13
CA THR A 52 -8.64 -1.40 9.86
C THR A 52 -10.04 -1.94 10.08
N PRO A 53 -10.60 -2.72 9.12
CA PRO A 53 -11.92 -3.28 9.26
C PRO A 53 -12.04 -4.16 10.50
N LYS A 54 -13.15 -4.03 11.23
CA LYS A 54 -13.42 -4.81 12.43
C LYS A 54 -13.53 -6.30 12.11
N CYS A 55 -12.85 -7.13 12.90
CA CYS A 55 -13.03 -8.58 12.89
C CYS A 55 -14.42 -8.92 13.45
N LEU A 56 -15.23 -9.62 12.66
CA LEU A 56 -16.59 -10.07 13.03
C LEU A 56 -16.57 -11.47 13.65
N GLY A 57 -15.38 -12.07 13.77
CA GLY A 57 -15.17 -13.43 14.26
C GLY A 57 -15.42 -14.48 13.19
N SER A 58 -15.39 -15.75 13.60
CA SER A 58 -15.71 -16.88 12.74
C SER A 58 -16.83 -17.70 13.35
N THR A 59 -17.80 -18.09 12.53
CA THR A 59 -18.87 -19.00 12.94
C THR A 59 -18.42 -20.47 12.98
N ILE A 60 -17.23 -20.78 12.44
CA ILE A 60 -16.70 -22.13 12.30
C ILE A 60 -15.28 -22.19 12.88
N VAL A 61 -15.07 -23.07 13.86
CA VAL A 61 -13.76 -23.30 14.47
C VAL A 61 -12.74 -23.69 13.39
N GLY A 62 -11.62 -22.95 13.32
CA GLY A 62 -10.55 -23.19 12.35
C GLY A 62 -10.77 -22.56 10.96
N LYS A 63 -11.90 -21.88 10.72
CA LYS A 63 -12.08 -21.03 9.53
C LYS A 63 -11.55 -19.63 9.82
N GLU A 64 -10.98 -18.99 8.80
CA GLU A 64 -10.66 -17.56 8.85
C GLU A 64 -11.86 -16.72 9.30
N PRO A 65 -11.63 -15.68 10.12
CA PRO A 65 -12.71 -14.81 10.54
C PRO A 65 -13.23 -13.97 9.37
N ASP A 66 -14.51 -13.65 9.45
CA ASP A 66 -15.13 -12.68 8.57
C ASP A 66 -14.80 -11.27 9.10
N PHE A 67 -14.62 -10.31 8.19
CA PHE A 67 -14.32 -8.92 8.54
C PHE A 67 -15.38 -8.00 7.95
N ALA A 68 -15.55 -6.84 8.58
CA ALA A 68 -16.44 -5.80 8.09
C ALA A 68 -16.07 -5.36 6.67
N GLU A 69 -17.06 -4.97 5.87
CA GLU A 69 -16.84 -4.48 4.50
C GLU A 69 -16.01 -3.19 4.50
N PHE A 70 -15.33 -2.92 3.37
CA PHE A 70 -14.48 -1.75 3.23
C PHE A 70 -15.23 -0.41 3.43
N GLY A 71 -16.54 -0.36 3.21
CA GLY A 71 -17.35 0.82 3.51
C GLY A 71 -17.27 1.25 4.98
N THR A 72 -17.12 0.31 5.90
CA THR A 72 -17.08 0.60 7.36
C THR A 72 -15.86 1.41 7.76
N VAL A 73 -14.69 1.18 7.15
CA VAL A 73 -13.49 1.98 7.44
C VAL A 73 -13.57 3.41 6.89
N ILE A 74 -14.44 3.65 5.91
CA ILE A 74 -14.73 5.01 5.40
C ILE A 74 -15.64 5.76 6.37
N GLU A 75 -16.60 5.07 6.97
CA GLU A 75 -17.47 5.63 8.02
C GLU A 75 -16.64 6.00 9.26
N GLU A 76 -15.80 5.08 9.74
CA GLU A 76 -14.88 5.32 10.86
C GLU A 76 -13.91 6.47 10.57
N ALA A 77 -13.39 6.56 9.35
CA ALA A 77 -12.53 7.67 8.94
C ALA A 77 -13.25 9.02 8.98
N ASN A 78 -14.52 9.06 8.58
CA ASN A 78 -15.31 10.29 8.63
C ASN A 78 -15.63 10.72 10.07
N GLU A 79 -15.94 9.78 10.96
CA GLU A 79 -16.13 10.05 12.39
C GLU A 79 -14.83 10.60 13.01
N TRP A 80 -13.69 10.02 12.65
CA TRP A 80 -12.39 10.50 13.12
C TRP A 80 -12.09 11.92 12.63
N LEU A 81 -12.36 12.23 11.35
CA LEU A 81 -12.16 13.56 10.79
C LEU A 81 -13.05 14.62 11.46
N GLU A 82 -14.29 14.28 11.82
CA GLU A 82 -15.18 15.15 12.60
C GLU A 82 -14.61 15.50 13.97
N ALA A 83 -13.90 14.57 14.62
CA ALA A 83 -13.25 14.80 15.89
C ALA A 83 -11.90 15.54 15.78
N HIS A 84 -11.30 15.63 14.58
CA HIS A 84 -9.98 16.21 14.36
C HIS A 84 -9.98 17.31 13.26
N PRO A 85 -10.71 18.42 13.48
CA PRO A 85 -10.87 19.49 12.48
C PRO A 85 -9.59 20.27 12.15
N GLN A 86 -8.51 20.07 12.91
CA GLN A 86 -7.20 20.66 12.64
C GLN A 86 -6.48 20.02 11.44
N PHE A 87 -7.00 18.91 10.90
CA PHE A 87 -6.43 18.22 9.75
C PHE A 87 -7.34 18.29 8.52
N THR A 88 -6.69 18.36 7.36
CA THR A 88 -7.30 18.24 6.04
C THR A 88 -6.80 16.97 5.37
N VAL A 89 -7.69 16.26 4.68
CA VAL A 89 -7.33 15.05 3.93
C VAL A 89 -6.50 15.43 2.71
N TYR A 90 -5.27 14.91 2.67
CA TYR A 90 -4.35 15.07 1.56
C TYR A 90 -4.54 13.98 0.50
N LYS A 91 -4.62 12.72 0.93
CA LYS A 91 -4.78 11.54 0.07
C LYS A 91 -5.42 10.40 0.84
N CYS A 92 -6.16 9.55 0.14
CA CYS A 92 -6.57 8.24 0.63
C CYS A 92 -5.83 7.13 -0.14
N GLU A 93 -5.52 6.05 0.55
CA GLU A 93 -4.82 4.89 0.02
C GLU A 93 -5.40 3.60 0.61
N THR A 94 -5.67 2.60 -0.21
CA THR A 94 -6.02 1.26 0.28
C THR A 94 -4.75 0.45 0.53
N LEU A 95 -4.51 0.05 1.77
CA LEU A 95 -3.42 -0.84 2.14
C LEU A 95 -3.86 -2.29 2.08
N ALA A 96 -2.93 -3.19 1.78
CA ALA A 96 -3.18 -4.62 1.72
C ALA A 96 -2.19 -5.36 2.62
N SER A 97 -2.61 -5.68 3.83
CA SER A 97 -1.76 -6.25 4.88
C SER A 97 -1.99 -7.74 5.00
N ARG A 98 -0.91 -8.53 5.13
CA ARG A 98 -1.05 -9.96 5.44
C ARG A 98 -1.38 -10.09 6.93
N LEU A 99 -2.34 -10.93 7.27
CA LEU A 99 -2.66 -11.28 8.64
C LEU A 99 -1.69 -12.33 9.20
N GLY A 100 -1.46 -12.25 10.51
CA GLY A 100 -0.74 -13.27 11.28
C GLY A 100 -1.45 -14.62 11.29
N ALA A 101 -0.79 -15.63 11.87
CA ALA A 101 -1.38 -16.97 12.00
C ALA A 101 -2.62 -16.99 12.92
N ASP A 102 -2.72 -16.00 13.81
CA ASP A 102 -3.85 -15.71 14.71
C ASP A 102 -4.89 -14.77 14.09
N PHE A 103 -4.73 -14.43 12.80
CA PHE A 103 -5.55 -13.46 12.07
C PHE A 103 -5.51 -12.02 12.62
N ASN A 104 -4.55 -11.70 13.48
CA ASN A 104 -4.32 -10.32 13.89
C ASN A 104 -3.53 -9.56 12.83
N ILE A 105 -3.79 -8.25 12.74
CA ILE A 105 -2.97 -7.33 11.96
C ILE A 105 -1.89 -6.77 12.86
N ASP A 106 -0.64 -6.84 12.41
CA ASP A 106 0.43 -6.01 12.97
C ASP A 106 0.61 -4.81 12.04
N GLY A 107 -0.03 -3.70 12.39
CA GLY A 107 -0.01 -2.47 11.60
C GLY A 107 1.36 -1.78 11.59
N ASP A 108 2.26 -2.16 12.49
CA ASP A 108 3.56 -1.51 12.65
C ASP A 108 4.71 -2.30 12.01
N VAL A 109 4.43 -3.49 11.47
CA VAL A 109 5.44 -4.32 10.79
C VAL A 109 5.77 -3.79 9.40
N SER A 110 7.06 -3.57 9.18
CA SER A 110 7.61 -3.16 7.89
C SER A 110 7.93 -4.34 6.95
N LEU A 111 8.31 -5.50 7.50
CA LEU A 111 8.65 -6.70 6.73
C LEU A 111 7.57 -7.77 6.82
N VAL A 112 6.96 -8.08 5.67
CA VAL A 112 5.95 -9.13 5.56
C VAL A 112 6.52 -10.34 4.81
N HIS A 113 6.49 -11.49 5.45
CA HIS A 113 6.69 -12.77 4.76
C HIS A 113 5.36 -13.19 4.11
N VAL A 114 5.38 -13.83 2.93
CA VAL A 114 4.24 -14.48 2.26
C VAL A 114 4.66 -15.92 1.99
N SER A 115 3.92 -16.88 2.54
CA SER A 115 4.30 -18.29 2.47
C SER A 115 4.02 -18.87 1.08
N SER A 116 4.95 -19.66 0.54
CA SER A 116 4.71 -20.47 -0.67
C SER A 116 3.78 -21.66 -0.43
N ASN A 117 3.64 -22.09 0.83
CA ASN A 117 2.81 -23.22 1.22
C ASN A 117 1.75 -22.80 2.23
N GLY A 118 0.57 -23.41 2.13
CA GLY A 118 -0.57 -23.10 3.01
C GLY A 118 -1.36 -21.89 2.53
N ARG A 119 -2.14 -21.31 3.45
CA ARG A 119 -3.05 -20.20 3.21
C ARG A 119 -2.45 -18.91 3.75
N ASN A 120 -2.36 -17.89 2.90
CA ASN A 120 -2.05 -16.52 3.31
C ASN A 120 -3.38 -15.77 3.35
N VAL A 121 -3.67 -15.05 4.43
CA VAL A 121 -4.87 -14.21 4.52
C VAL A 121 -4.45 -12.76 4.51
N PHE A 122 -5.17 -11.94 3.76
CA PHE A 122 -4.90 -10.53 3.62
C PHE A 122 -6.14 -9.71 3.96
N LEU A 123 -5.89 -8.50 4.46
CA LEU A 123 -6.89 -7.53 4.86
C LEU A 123 -6.63 -6.20 4.16
N ARG A 124 -7.69 -5.55 3.68
CA ARG A 124 -7.68 -4.21 3.11
C ARG A 124 -8.03 -3.20 4.18
N SER A 125 -7.08 -2.33 4.49
CA SER A 125 -7.27 -1.20 5.40
C SER A 125 -7.26 0.11 4.60
N LEU A 126 -7.76 1.18 5.19
CA LEU A 126 -7.72 2.52 4.62
C LEU A 126 -6.65 3.34 5.35
N ARG A 127 -5.71 3.91 4.60
CA ARG A 127 -4.80 4.95 5.09
C ARG A 127 -5.29 6.31 4.62
N VAL A 128 -5.47 7.23 5.56
CA VAL A 128 -5.81 8.63 5.28
C VAL A 128 -4.59 9.48 5.58
N TRP A 129 -3.97 10.01 4.54
CA TRP A 129 -2.87 10.98 4.64
C TRP A 129 -3.45 12.36 4.95
N LEU A 130 -2.85 13.05 5.91
CA LEU A 130 -3.36 14.28 6.50
C LEU A 130 -2.29 15.38 6.49
N ILE A 131 -2.73 16.61 6.31
CA ILE A 131 -1.91 17.82 6.45
C ILE A 131 -2.63 18.80 7.40
N PRO A 132 -1.91 19.71 8.06
CA PRO A 132 -2.53 20.74 8.87
C PRO A 132 -3.50 21.59 8.05
N THR A 133 -4.66 21.91 8.62
CA THR A 133 -5.66 22.74 7.97
C THR A 133 -5.18 24.18 7.87
N ALA A 134 -5.10 24.71 6.64
CA ALA A 134 -4.71 26.09 6.39
C ALA A 134 -5.79 27.12 6.78
N ASP A 135 -7.06 26.71 6.82
CA ASP A 135 -8.21 27.54 7.17
C ASP A 135 -9.05 26.85 8.27
N PRO A 136 -8.89 27.25 9.54
CA PRO A 136 -9.64 26.67 10.66
C PRO A 136 -11.16 26.86 10.57
N THR A 137 -11.65 27.72 9.67
CA THR A 137 -13.07 27.96 9.45
C THR A 137 -13.67 27.08 8.35
N ALA A 138 -12.84 26.36 7.60
CA ALA A 138 -13.29 25.45 6.57
C ALA A 138 -14.13 24.31 7.17
N PRO A 139 -15.19 23.87 6.48
CA PRO A 139 -15.98 22.73 6.94
C PRO A 139 -15.14 21.46 6.95
N VAL A 140 -15.35 20.62 7.98
CA VAL A 140 -14.71 19.31 8.08
C VAL A 140 -15.01 18.49 6.83
N GLN A 141 -13.97 17.89 6.28
CA GLN A 141 -14.08 17.05 5.09
C GLN A 141 -14.68 15.70 5.43
N LYS A 142 -15.54 15.20 4.53
CA LYS A 142 -16.00 13.82 4.54
C LYS A 142 -15.58 13.13 3.26
N ILE A 143 -15.10 11.90 3.38
CA ILE A 143 -14.60 11.07 2.29
C ILE A 143 -15.73 10.14 1.82
N GLY A 144 -15.84 9.97 0.50
CA GLY A 144 -16.55 8.87 -0.13
C GLY A 144 -15.66 8.15 -1.15
N TYR A 145 -16.12 7.02 -1.66
CA TYR A 145 -15.41 6.29 -2.72
C TYR A 145 -16.36 5.60 -3.70
N ILE A 146 -15.83 5.26 -4.87
CA ILE A 146 -16.40 4.31 -5.82
C ILE A 146 -15.29 3.39 -6.35
N THR A 147 -15.65 2.17 -6.74
CA THR A 147 -14.73 1.22 -7.39
C THR A 147 -15.20 0.94 -8.81
N ALA A 148 -14.28 1.02 -9.78
CA ALA A 148 -14.50 0.67 -11.17
C ALA A 148 -13.63 -0.51 -11.54
N LEU A 149 -14.27 -1.58 -12.03
CA LEU A 149 -13.60 -2.77 -12.54
C LEU A 149 -13.70 -2.84 -14.07
N PRO A 150 -12.72 -3.47 -14.74
CA PRO A 150 -12.83 -3.83 -16.14
C PRO A 150 -14.04 -4.75 -16.39
N ASP A 151 -14.87 -4.44 -17.38
CA ASP A 151 -15.97 -5.33 -17.75
C ASP A 151 -15.45 -6.52 -18.55
N HIS A 152 -16.18 -7.63 -18.47
CA HIS A 152 -15.97 -8.76 -19.37
C HIS A 152 -16.62 -8.50 -20.73
N SER A 153 -15.93 -8.85 -21.82
CA SER A 153 -16.41 -8.65 -23.20
C SER A 153 -17.78 -9.29 -23.50
N SER A 154 -18.16 -10.36 -22.79
CA SER A 154 -19.47 -11.01 -22.93
C SER A 154 -20.58 -10.41 -22.07
N GLY A 155 -20.31 -9.36 -21.28
CA GLY A 155 -21.31 -8.65 -20.47
C GLY A 155 -21.70 -9.30 -19.14
N ASP A 156 -21.20 -10.50 -18.81
CA ASP A 156 -21.43 -11.14 -17.51
C ASP A 156 -20.13 -11.76 -16.97
N LEU A 157 -19.36 -10.93 -16.26
CA LEU A 157 -18.16 -11.35 -15.54
C LEU A 157 -18.48 -12.45 -14.53
N GLN A 158 -19.61 -12.34 -13.83
CA GLN A 158 -19.96 -13.31 -12.80
C GLN A 158 -20.28 -14.68 -13.41
N ALA A 159 -21.03 -14.74 -14.51
CA ALA A 159 -21.26 -15.99 -15.22
C ALA A 159 -19.97 -16.60 -15.78
N PHE A 160 -19.07 -15.76 -16.31
CA PHE A 160 -17.77 -16.24 -16.76
C PHE A 160 -16.94 -16.83 -15.60
N LEU A 161 -16.82 -16.11 -14.47
CA LEU A 161 -16.12 -16.62 -13.28
C LEU A 161 -16.79 -17.89 -12.74
N ASN A 162 -18.12 -17.95 -12.72
CA ASN A 162 -18.85 -19.15 -12.32
C ASN A 162 -18.61 -20.33 -13.29
N SER A 163 -18.38 -20.08 -14.58
CA SER A 163 -18.08 -21.14 -15.56
C SER A 163 -16.69 -21.74 -15.36
N LEU A 164 -15.72 -20.90 -14.96
CA LEU A 164 -14.35 -21.32 -14.70
C LEU A 164 -14.24 -22.12 -13.39
N THR A 165 -14.91 -21.69 -12.31
CA THR A 165 -14.85 -22.38 -11.01
C THR A 165 -15.30 -23.85 -11.07
N ASN A 166 -16.28 -24.18 -11.93
CA ASN A 166 -16.77 -25.55 -12.08
C ASN A 166 -15.88 -26.45 -12.96
N SER A 167 -14.95 -25.88 -13.72
CA SER A 167 -14.22 -26.59 -14.78
C SER A 167 -12.71 -26.64 -14.56
N ALA A 168 -12.18 -25.86 -13.62
CA ALA A 168 -10.76 -25.55 -13.56
C ALA A 168 -10.01 -26.42 -12.53
N THR A 169 -9.38 -27.50 -12.97
CA THR A 169 -8.30 -28.14 -12.20
C THR A 169 -7.02 -27.31 -12.32
N SER A 170 -6.11 -27.37 -11.32
CA SER A 170 -4.86 -26.58 -11.32
C SER A 170 -3.98 -26.74 -12.57
N ARG A 171 -4.12 -27.86 -13.32
CA ARG A 171 -3.43 -28.08 -14.60
C ARG A 171 -4.08 -27.35 -15.77
N GLN A 172 -5.39 -27.14 -15.76
CA GLN A 172 -6.11 -26.50 -16.86
C GLN A 172 -5.96 -24.97 -16.84
N ILE A 173 -5.87 -24.33 -15.66
CA ILE A 173 -5.73 -22.87 -15.55
C ILE A 173 -4.45 -22.35 -16.22
N GLY A 174 -3.38 -23.17 -16.26
CA GLY A 174 -2.15 -22.79 -16.96
C GLY A 174 -2.31 -22.63 -18.47
N ASP A 175 -3.30 -23.30 -19.07
CA ASP A 175 -3.63 -23.22 -20.50
C ASP A 175 -4.86 -22.34 -20.78
N ILE A 176 -5.56 -21.86 -19.73
CA ILE A 176 -6.69 -20.95 -19.90
C ILE A 176 -6.12 -19.60 -20.31
N THR A 177 -6.44 -19.20 -21.55
CA THR A 177 -6.24 -17.82 -22.01
C THR A 177 -6.87 -16.88 -21.00
N PHE A 178 -6.08 -15.94 -20.47
CA PHE A 178 -6.57 -14.89 -19.59
C PHE A 178 -7.86 -14.30 -20.19
N PRO A 179 -8.94 -14.14 -19.40
CA PRO A 179 -10.24 -13.81 -19.95
C PRO A 179 -10.18 -12.47 -20.68
N SER A 180 -11.04 -12.30 -21.69
CA SER A 180 -11.09 -11.04 -22.41
C SER A 180 -11.89 -10.02 -21.61
N PHE A 181 -11.16 -9.18 -20.89
CA PHE A 181 -11.65 -8.01 -20.20
C PHE A 181 -11.38 -6.75 -21.03
N ASP A 182 -12.12 -5.69 -20.74
CA ASP A 182 -11.77 -4.33 -21.15
C ASP A 182 -10.34 -3.98 -20.73
N THR A 183 -9.61 -3.25 -21.56
CA THR A 183 -8.36 -2.64 -21.12
C THR A 183 -8.62 -1.62 -20.01
N LEU A 184 -7.58 -1.26 -19.27
CA LEU A 184 -7.68 -0.21 -18.25
C LEU A 184 -8.11 1.14 -18.86
N THR A 185 -7.72 1.43 -20.11
CA THR A 185 -8.18 2.61 -20.85
C THR A 185 -9.68 2.58 -21.08
N GLN A 186 -10.21 1.45 -21.57
CA GLN A 186 -11.65 1.27 -21.79
C GLN A 186 -12.44 1.36 -20.48
N THR A 187 -11.88 0.83 -19.39
CA THR A 187 -12.46 0.93 -18.04
C THR A 187 -12.62 2.40 -17.62
N VAL A 188 -11.59 3.23 -17.83
CA VAL A 188 -11.63 4.66 -17.54
C VAL A 188 -12.61 5.42 -18.43
N GLU A 189 -12.71 5.06 -19.71
CA GLU A 189 -13.70 5.64 -20.61
C GLU A 189 -15.13 5.34 -20.16
N LYS A 190 -15.40 4.11 -19.73
CA LYS A 190 -16.69 3.70 -19.15
C LYS A 190 -16.98 4.44 -17.86
N LEU A 191 -16.00 4.54 -16.97
CA LEU A 191 -16.10 5.31 -15.73
C LEU A 191 -16.42 6.79 -16.03
N ASN A 192 -15.77 7.41 -17.01
CA ASN A 192 -16.06 8.79 -17.39
C ASN A 192 -17.48 8.96 -17.96
N ARG A 193 -17.99 8.02 -18.75
CA ARG A 193 -19.41 8.03 -19.17
C ARG A 193 -20.36 7.90 -17.97
N HIS A 194 -20.00 7.08 -16.99
CA HIS A 194 -20.76 6.98 -15.75
C HIS A 194 -20.74 8.31 -14.97
N LEU A 195 -19.57 8.92 -14.77
CA LEU A 195 -19.42 10.20 -14.05
C LEU A 195 -20.14 11.37 -14.76
N GLN A 196 -20.26 11.34 -16.09
CA GLN A 196 -21.03 12.34 -16.83
C GLN A 196 -22.54 12.19 -16.63
N SER A 197 -23.04 10.95 -16.59
CA SER A 197 -24.48 10.67 -16.42
C SER A 197 -24.94 10.71 -14.96
N LYS A 198 -24.07 10.30 -14.04
CA LYS A 198 -24.29 10.29 -12.59
C LYS A 198 -23.02 10.82 -11.91
N PRO A 199 -22.86 12.15 -11.81
CA PRO A 199 -21.69 12.74 -11.20
C PRO A 199 -21.63 12.40 -9.72
N ILE A 200 -20.42 12.12 -9.23
CA ILE A 200 -20.20 11.91 -7.80
C ILE A 200 -20.51 13.19 -6.99
N PRO A 201 -21.00 13.04 -5.75
CA PRO A 201 -21.33 14.18 -4.90
C PRO A 201 -20.06 14.80 -4.30
N GLY A 202 -19.32 15.58 -5.08
CA GLY A 202 -18.17 16.33 -4.61
C GLY A 202 -17.02 16.40 -5.59
N ARG A 203 -15.80 16.42 -5.04
CA ARG A 203 -14.53 16.59 -5.78
C ARG A 203 -13.64 15.36 -5.61
N ILE A 204 -13.08 14.86 -6.70
CA ILE A 204 -12.16 13.72 -6.68
C ILE A 204 -10.88 14.11 -5.94
N LEU A 205 -10.57 13.34 -4.92
CA LEU A 205 -9.37 13.46 -4.09
C LEU A 205 -8.22 12.68 -4.72
N CYS A 206 -8.45 11.39 -4.99
CA CYS A 206 -7.44 10.44 -5.43
C CYS A 206 -8.08 9.37 -6.32
N MET A 207 -7.33 8.85 -7.30
CA MET A 207 -7.66 7.62 -8.01
C MET A 207 -6.46 6.68 -7.90
N GLU A 208 -6.66 5.49 -7.34
CA GLU A 208 -5.62 4.47 -7.19
C GLU A 208 -5.95 3.24 -8.02
N THR A 209 -4.89 2.52 -8.43
CA THR A 209 -5.02 1.19 -9.02
C THR A 209 -4.90 0.15 -7.90
N LEU A 210 -5.88 -0.74 -7.82
CA LEU A 210 -5.91 -1.85 -6.87
C LEU A 210 -5.90 -3.18 -7.60
N THR A 211 -5.32 -4.19 -6.96
CA THR A 211 -5.36 -5.56 -7.44
C THR A 211 -6.39 -6.34 -6.64
N PHE A 212 -7.32 -7.00 -7.35
CA PHE A 212 -8.38 -7.81 -6.79
C PHE A 212 -8.16 -9.28 -7.17
N LYS A 213 -8.11 -10.16 -6.17
CA LYS A 213 -8.22 -11.59 -6.42
C LYS A 213 -9.64 -11.88 -6.92
N CYS A 214 -9.75 -12.38 -8.13
CA CYS A 214 -11.03 -12.69 -8.77
C CYS A 214 -11.39 -14.16 -8.64
N MET A 215 -10.37 -15.01 -8.68
CA MET A 215 -10.53 -16.45 -8.65
C MET A 215 -9.29 -17.11 -8.11
N GLU A 216 -9.49 -18.25 -7.47
CA GLU A 216 -8.45 -19.20 -7.14
C GLU A 216 -8.92 -20.63 -7.43
N ALA A 217 -8.03 -21.45 -8.00
CA ALA A 217 -8.31 -22.85 -8.31
C ALA A 217 -8.83 -23.61 -7.07
N ASN A 218 -9.84 -24.45 -7.26
CA ASN A 218 -10.45 -25.26 -6.19
C ASN A 218 -11.12 -24.43 -5.07
N THR A 219 -11.43 -23.15 -5.31
CA THR A 219 -12.20 -22.30 -4.39
C THR A 219 -13.50 -21.84 -5.04
N SER A 220 -14.52 -21.56 -4.23
CA SER A 220 -15.77 -20.94 -4.68
C SER A 220 -15.75 -19.41 -4.53
N ASP A 221 -14.55 -18.81 -4.51
CA ASP A 221 -14.40 -17.39 -4.21
C ASP A 221 -15.03 -16.55 -5.31
N LYS A 222 -15.83 -15.56 -4.90
CA LYS A 222 -16.42 -14.58 -5.79
C LYS A 222 -15.66 -13.27 -5.66
N LEU A 223 -15.49 -12.57 -6.77
CA LEU A 223 -14.97 -11.22 -6.76
C LEU A 223 -15.93 -10.31 -6.00
N ALA A 224 -15.49 -9.80 -4.86
CA ALA A 224 -16.21 -8.83 -4.05
C ALA A 224 -15.32 -7.58 -3.86
N THR A 225 -15.73 -6.45 -4.43
CA THR A 225 -14.96 -5.19 -4.33
C THR A 225 -15.01 -4.59 -2.93
N GLU A 226 -16.08 -4.87 -2.20
CA GLU A 226 -16.33 -4.39 -0.84
C GLU A 226 -15.78 -5.32 0.23
N ALA A 227 -15.41 -6.55 -0.15
CA ALA A 227 -14.72 -7.45 0.77
C ALA A 227 -13.36 -6.85 1.16
N SER A 228 -13.19 -6.70 2.46
CA SER A 228 -11.93 -6.26 3.04
C SER A 228 -10.93 -7.41 3.16
N THR A 229 -11.38 -8.66 3.27
CA THR A 229 -10.48 -9.81 3.32
C THR A 229 -10.49 -10.66 2.07
N TRP A 230 -9.35 -11.27 1.81
CA TRP A 230 -9.23 -12.39 0.89
C TRP A 230 -8.12 -13.32 1.36
N SER A 231 -8.19 -14.58 0.97
CA SER A 231 -7.14 -15.55 1.21
C SER A 231 -6.42 -15.92 -0.07
N GLU A 232 -5.27 -16.55 0.02
CA GLU A 232 -4.52 -17.08 -1.11
C GLU A 232 -3.82 -18.36 -0.70
N GLY A 233 -4.16 -19.46 -1.36
CA GLY A 233 -3.39 -20.70 -1.31
C GLY A 233 -2.08 -20.55 -2.10
N GLY A 234 -0.96 -20.90 -1.49
CA GLY A 234 0.36 -20.79 -2.13
C GLY A 234 0.54 -21.69 -3.37
N SER A 235 -0.19 -22.81 -3.44
CA SER A 235 -0.08 -23.82 -4.50
C SER A 235 -1.17 -23.75 -5.57
N ASN A 236 -2.13 -22.83 -5.46
CA ASN A 236 -3.24 -22.73 -6.39
C ASN A 236 -2.97 -21.68 -7.46
N ALA A 237 -3.44 -21.93 -8.68
CA ALA A 237 -3.48 -20.91 -9.71
C ALA A 237 -4.53 -19.85 -9.37
N LYS A 238 -4.21 -18.59 -9.60
CA LYS A 238 -5.01 -17.42 -9.21
C LYS A 238 -5.22 -16.51 -10.40
N VAL A 239 -6.35 -15.81 -10.43
CA VAL A 239 -6.61 -14.73 -11.39
C VAL A 239 -6.78 -13.44 -10.62
N PHE A 240 -6.02 -12.43 -11.02
CA PHE A 240 -6.05 -11.09 -10.45
C PHE A 240 -6.54 -10.09 -11.50
N LEU A 241 -7.33 -9.10 -11.07
CA LEU A 241 -7.73 -7.96 -11.88
C LEU A 241 -7.25 -6.65 -11.26
N HIS A 242 -6.80 -5.74 -12.10
CA HIS A 242 -6.54 -4.36 -11.77
C HIS A 242 -7.82 -3.55 -11.95
N GLY A 243 -8.25 -2.88 -10.88
CA GLY A 243 -9.38 -1.95 -10.89
C GLY A 243 -8.96 -0.58 -10.40
N PHE A 244 -9.84 0.40 -10.56
CA PHE A 244 -9.65 1.75 -10.04
C PHE A 244 -10.54 2.00 -8.84
N ARG A 245 -9.97 2.49 -7.75
CA ARG A 245 -10.75 3.06 -6.63
C ARG A 245 -10.59 4.58 -6.65
N VAL A 246 -11.70 5.28 -6.71
CA VAL A 246 -11.75 6.76 -6.74
C VAL A 246 -12.28 7.23 -5.41
N PHE A 247 -11.44 7.93 -4.65
CA PHE A 247 -11.84 8.63 -3.44
C PHE A 247 -12.20 10.07 -3.76
N TYR A 248 -13.17 10.63 -3.06
CA TYR A 248 -13.62 12.00 -3.25
C TYR A 248 -14.03 12.65 -1.92
N ILE A 249 -13.89 13.97 -1.85
CA ILE A 249 -14.42 14.78 -0.75
C ILE A 249 -15.86 15.12 -1.06
N LEU A 250 -16.77 14.77 -0.15
CA LEU A 250 -18.20 15.00 -0.26
C LEU A 250 -18.52 16.50 -0.37
N GLY A 251 -19.39 16.85 -1.32
CA GLY A 251 -19.76 18.23 -1.57
C GLY A 251 -20.63 18.40 -2.81
N LYS A 252 -20.63 19.61 -3.39
CA LYS A 252 -21.33 19.86 -4.66
C LYS A 252 -20.60 19.14 -5.80
N PRO A 253 -21.32 18.44 -6.71
CA PRO A 253 -20.70 17.77 -7.85
C PRO A 253 -19.82 18.70 -8.69
N CYS A 254 -18.57 18.26 -8.95
CA CYS A 254 -17.60 19.02 -9.75
C CYS A 254 -17.58 18.64 -11.24
N PHE A 255 -18.30 17.58 -11.66
CA PHE A 255 -18.35 17.09 -13.05
C PHE A 255 -16.97 16.80 -13.65
N GLU A 256 -16.07 16.25 -12.84
CA GLU A 256 -14.72 15.88 -13.23
C GLU A 256 -14.70 14.59 -14.03
N SER A 257 -13.79 14.52 -15.02
CA SER A 257 -13.43 13.26 -15.68
C SER A 257 -12.06 12.80 -15.20
N VAL A 258 -11.88 11.50 -14.99
CA VAL A 258 -10.61 10.88 -14.59
C VAL A 258 -9.80 10.42 -15.79
N GLY A 259 -8.48 10.30 -15.62
CA GLY A 259 -7.56 9.70 -16.56
C GLY A 259 -6.30 9.22 -15.86
N TYR A 260 -5.48 8.45 -16.57
CA TYR A 260 -4.16 8.08 -16.10
C TYR A 260 -3.14 8.14 -17.24
N TYR A 261 -1.87 8.18 -16.85
CA TYR A 261 -0.71 8.03 -17.71
C TYR A 261 0.25 7.04 -17.08
N ASP A 262 0.75 6.11 -17.89
CA ASP A 262 1.72 5.11 -17.47
C ASP A 262 3.07 5.40 -18.11
N GLU A 263 4.08 5.59 -17.27
CA GLU A 263 5.46 5.55 -17.70
C GLU A 263 6.06 4.18 -17.35
N VAL A 264 6.50 3.47 -18.38
CA VAL A 264 7.10 2.15 -18.25
C VAL A 264 8.63 2.25 -18.27
N PRO A 265 9.35 1.43 -17.49
CA PRO A 265 10.80 1.39 -17.58
C PRO A 265 11.25 0.86 -18.94
N ASP A 266 12.38 1.36 -19.44
CA ASP A 266 13.03 0.73 -20.60
C ASP A 266 13.45 -0.69 -20.25
N ILE A 267 13.16 -1.64 -21.13
CA ILE A 267 13.51 -3.05 -20.95
C ILE A 267 14.59 -3.42 -21.96
N PHE A 268 15.78 -3.74 -21.45
CA PHE A 268 16.91 -4.22 -22.24
C PHE A 268 16.98 -5.74 -22.14
N GLN A 269 16.81 -6.43 -23.26
CA GLN A 269 16.83 -7.89 -23.33
C GLN A 269 18.04 -8.34 -24.15
N SER A 270 18.90 -9.17 -23.55
CA SER A 270 20.05 -9.75 -24.24
C SER A 270 20.06 -11.26 -24.09
N LYS A 271 20.54 -11.97 -25.12
CA LYS A 271 20.78 -13.41 -25.05
C LYS A 271 22.20 -13.64 -24.55
N ASP A 272 22.34 -14.45 -23.51
CA ASP A 272 23.62 -14.97 -23.05
C ASP A 272 23.54 -16.50 -23.04
N GLY A 273 24.06 -17.12 -24.10
CA GLY A 273 23.83 -18.53 -24.39
C GLY A 273 22.33 -18.84 -24.57
N LEU A 274 21.81 -19.78 -23.76
CA LEU A 274 20.39 -20.15 -23.73
C LEU A 274 19.56 -19.28 -22.77
N ALA A 275 20.20 -18.47 -21.92
CA ALA A 275 19.52 -17.64 -20.94
C ALA A 275 19.18 -16.26 -21.52
N LEU A 276 17.96 -15.79 -21.24
CA LEU A 276 17.56 -14.41 -21.54
C LEU A 276 17.85 -13.53 -20.32
N LYS A 277 18.78 -12.60 -20.46
CA LYS A 277 19.09 -11.60 -19.44
C LYS A 277 18.20 -10.38 -19.65
N LEU A 278 17.59 -9.93 -18.57
CA LEU A 278 16.76 -8.74 -18.50
C LEU A 278 17.48 -7.68 -17.68
N LYS A 279 17.50 -6.45 -18.18
CA LYS A 279 17.83 -5.26 -17.40
C LYS A 279 16.73 -4.23 -17.59
N PHE A 280 16.46 -3.47 -16.55
CA PHE A 280 15.46 -2.41 -16.56
C PHE A 280 16.18 -1.08 -16.37
N ALA A 281 15.62 -0.01 -16.94
CA ALA A 281 15.94 1.34 -16.49
C ALA A 281 15.68 1.48 -14.98
N THR A 282 16.38 2.40 -14.33
CA THR A 282 16.18 2.67 -12.90
C THR A 282 14.84 3.37 -12.65
N PHE A 283 14.41 3.42 -11.38
CA PHE A 283 13.24 4.22 -10.98
C PHE A 283 13.36 5.67 -11.46
N ASP A 284 14.53 6.30 -11.33
CA ASP A 284 14.73 7.73 -11.60
C ASP A 284 14.71 8.05 -13.08
N GLN A 285 15.27 7.15 -13.88
CA GLN A 285 15.17 7.24 -15.34
C GLN A 285 13.71 7.17 -15.78
N THR A 286 12.93 6.30 -15.16
CA THR A 286 11.48 6.18 -15.42
C THR A 286 10.74 7.42 -14.92
N LEU A 287 11.02 7.90 -13.71
CA LEU A 287 10.40 9.11 -13.15
C LEU A 287 10.72 10.36 -13.97
N SER A 288 11.94 10.48 -14.47
CA SER A 288 12.39 11.61 -15.31
C SER A 288 11.60 11.70 -16.61
N LYS A 289 11.21 10.56 -17.20
CA LYS A 289 10.33 10.53 -18.37
C LYS A 289 8.90 10.92 -18.01
N ALA A 290 8.38 10.40 -16.89
CA ALA A 290 7.07 10.80 -16.37
C ALA A 290 7.01 12.31 -16.08
N ALA A 291 8.08 12.89 -15.50
CA ALA A 291 8.25 14.32 -15.28
C ALA A 291 8.20 15.13 -16.59
N SER A 292 8.86 14.61 -17.63
CA SER A 292 8.89 15.22 -18.96
C SER A 292 7.52 15.19 -19.64
N TRP A 293 6.73 14.14 -19.41
CA TRP A 293 5.33 14.10 -19.83
C TRP A 293 4.50 15.14 -19.06
N LEU A 294 4.65 15.20 -17.73
CA LEU A 294 3.88 16.09 -16.86
C LEU A 294 4.01 17.57 -17.25
N LYS A 295 5.22 18.03 -17.58
CA LYS A 295 5.50 19.41 -18.03
C LYS A 295 4.70 19.85 -19.27
N LYS A 296 4.25 18.90 -20.09
CA LYS A 296 3.50 19.16 -21.34
C LYS A 296 1.98 19.18 -21.13
N GLN A 297 1.51 18.86 -19.93
CA GLN A 297 0.07 18.71 -19.68
C GLN A 297 -0.59 20.03 -19.29
N SER A 298 -1.78 20.27 -19.84
CA SER A 298 -2.64 21.41 -19.54
C SER A 298 -4.06 20.94 -19.20
N GLY A 299 -4.77 21.72 -18.38
CA GLY A 299 -6.14 21.37 -17.96
C GLY A 299 -6.25 20.12 -17.08
N PHE A 300 -5.12 19.59 -16.59
CA PHE A 300 -5.09 18.41 -15.72
C PHE A 300 -4.78 18.84 -14.29
N ARG A 301 -5.44 18.19 -13.33
CA ARG A 301 -5.05 18.18 -11.92
C ARG A 301 -4.58 16.77 -11.58
N ILE A 302 -3.30 16.62 -11.27
CA ILE A 302 -2.76 15.35 -10.76
C ILE A 302 -3.40 15.07 -9.40
N VAL A 303 -3.89 13.84 -9.23
CA VAL A 303 -4.56 13.39 -8.01
C VAL A 303 -3.88 12.20 -7.36
N ASN A 304 -2.99 11.50 -8.08
CA ASN A 304 -2.19 10.42 -7.51
C ASN A 304 -0.96 10.14 -8.37
N ILE A 305 0.11 9.70 -7.73
CA ILE A 305 1.26 9.05 -8.37
C ILE A 305 1.45 7.73 -7.64
N GLN A 306 1.50 6.63 -8.38
CA GLN A 306 1.56 5.29 -7.83
C GLN A 306 2.55 4.41 -8.59
N SER A 307 3.35 3.65 -7.85
CA SER A 307 4.19 2.58 -8.37
C SER A 307 3.36 1.30 -8.53
N VAL A 308 2.87 1.03 -9.75
CA VAL A 308 2.00 -0.13 -10.02
C VAL A 308 2.84 -1.33 -10.45
N THR A 309 2.67 -2.47 -9.77
CA THR A 309 3.32 -3.73 -10.14
C THR A 309 2.55 -4.41 -11.27
N VAL A 310 3.23 -4.61 -12.41
CA VAL A 310 2.68 -5.25 -13.62
C VAL A 310 3.45 -6.54 -13.90
N LYS A 311 2.72 -7.61 -14.20
CA LYS A 311 3.31 -8.89 -14.59
C LYS A 311 3.85 -8.81 -16.02
N LEU A 312 5.05 -9.33 -16.26
CA LEU A 312 5.60 -9.50 -17.61
C LEU A 312 5.13 -10.82 -18.18
N GLU A 313 4.78 -10.82 -19.45
CA GLU A 313 4.30 -12.01 -20.16
C GLU A 313 5.32 -12.53 -21.16
N ARG A 314 5.30 -13.84 -21.42
CA ARG A 314 6.03 -14.46 -22.52
C ARG A 314 5.03 -15.11 -23.46
N LYS A 315 4.99 -14.61 -24.70
CA LYS A 315 4.13 -15.21 -25.73
C LYS A 315 4.52 -16.68 -25.92
N TYR A 316 3.56 -17.59 -25.70
CA TYR A 316 3.73 -19.05 -25.79
C TYR A 316 4.85 -19.64 -24.90
N GLY A 317 5.21 -18.97 -23.80
CA GLY A 317 6.29 -19.39 -22.91
C GLY A 317 7.71 -19.33 -23.52
N GLN A 318 7.81 -19.02 -24.81
CA GLN A 318 9.06 -18.98 -25.59
C GLN A 318 9.08 -17.67 -26.39
N GLY A 319 9.81 -16.68 -25.87
CA GLY A 319 9.89 -15.37 -26.51
C GLY A 319 10.54 -14.31 -25.64
N PRO A 320 10.64 -13.07 -26.15
CA PRO A 320 10.98 -11.91 -25.34
C PRO A 320 9.89 -11.70 -24.29
N TRP A 321 10.29 -11.08 -23.17
CA TRP A 321 9.32 -10.60 -22.20
C TRP A 321 8.61 -9.37 -22.75
N ILE A 322 7.29 -9.33 -22.56
CA ILE A 322 6.42 -8.24 -23.01
C ILE A 322 5.84 -7.60 -21.76
N LEU A 323 5.94 -6.28 -21.70
CA LEU A 323 5.27 -5.45 -20.70
C LEU A 323 4.14 -4.69 -21.40
N ASP A 324 2.91 -4.92 -20.96
CA ASP A 324 1.75 -4.16 -21.40
C ASP A 324 0.97 -3.68 -20.17
N PRO A 325 1.11 -2.40 -19.79
CA PRO A 325 0.48 -1.86 -18.59
C PRO A 325 -1.03 -1.63 -18.77
N THR A 326 -1.57 -1.81 -19.97
CA THR A 326 -3.00 -1.63 -20.27
C THR A 326 -3.83 -2.89 -19.99
N ILE A 327 -3.16 -4.04 -19.80
CA ILE A 327 -3.81 -5.31 -19.49
C ILE A 327 -4.46 -5.20 -18.11
N PRO A 328 -5.75 -5.53 -18.00
CA PRO A 328 -6.56 -5.33 -16.80
C PRO A 328 -6.31 -6.36 -15.70
N GLY A 329 -5.31 -7.24 -15.82
CA GLY A 329 -5.04 -8.27 -14.83
C GLY A 329 -4.06 -9.32 -15.30
N TYR A 330 -3.89 -10.37 -14.51
CA TYR A 330 -2.97 -11.46 -14.81
C TYR A 330 -3.37 -12.75 -14.11
N THR A 331 -2.89 -13.88 -14.62
CA THR A 331 -2.94 -15.16 -13.92
C THR A 331 -1.63 -15.45 -13.22
N ASP A 332 -1.67 -15.87 -11.96
CA ASP A 332 -0.51 -16.43 -11.28
C ASP A 332 -0.63 -17.95 -11.23
N ASN A 333 0.36 -18.66 -11.77
CA ASN A 333 0.35 -20.11 -11.83
C ASN A 333 1.59 -20.64 -11.10
N PRO A 334 1.43 -21.23 -9.90
CA PRO A 334 2.55 -21.72 -9.12
C PRO A 334 3.28 -22.91 -9.77
N GLY A 335 2.66 -23.58 -10.75
CA GLY A 335 3.32 -24.62 -11.55
C GLY A 335 4.40 -24.09 -12.49
N LEU A 336 4.42 -22.78 -12.77
CA LEU A 336 5.53 -22.13 -13.46
C LEU A 336 6.65 -21.85 -12.45
N THR A 337 7.89 -22.16 -12.83
CA THR A 337 9.06 -21.97 -11.95
C THR A 337 9.36 -20.50 -11.66
N GLU A 338 8.97 -19.58 -12.55
CA GLU A 338 9.30 -18.17 -12.47
C GLU A 338 8.18 -17.27 -13.00
N SER A 339 7.70 -16.34 -12.17
CA SER A 339 6.91 -15.18 -12.58
C SER A 339 7.78 -13.93 -12.48
N ARG A 340 7.69 -13.04 -13.47
CA ARG A 340 8.42 -11.75 -13.46
C ARG A 340 7.44 -10.60 -13.40
N PHE A 341 7.77 -9.62 -12.57
CA PHE A 341 6.99 -8.40 -12.43
C PHE A 341 7.92 -7.19 -12.53
N THR A 342 7.37 -6.06 -12.94
CA THR A 342 8.05 -4.77 -12.90
C THR A 342 7.13 -3.69 -12.37
N LYS A 343 7.69 -2.64 -11.79
CA LYS A 343 6.97 -1.45 -11.35
C LYS A 343 6.98 -0.41 -12.46
N ILE A 344 5.80 0.08 -12.80
CA ILE A 344 5.59 1.25 -13.66
C ILE A 344 5.23 2.45 -12.79
N ILE A 345 5.35 3.66 -13.32
CA ILE A 345 4.87 4.88 -12.66
C ILE A 345 3.55 5.27 -13.30
N ARG A 346 2.46 5.17 -12.55
CA ARG A 346 1.13 5.61 -12.97
C ARG A 346 0.79 6.95 -12.35
N ILE A 347 0.54 7.94 -13.19
CA ILE A 347 0.05 9.26 -12.79
C ILE A 347 -1.45 9.32 -13.07
N ALA A 348 -2.27 9.38 -12.01
CA ALA A 348 -3.69 9.62 -12.14
C ALA A 348 -3.99 11.12 -12.12
N TYR A 349 -4.91 11.56 -12.97
CA TYR A 349 -5.30 12.95 -13.08
C TYR A 349 -6.81 13.09 -13.29
N VAL A 350 -7.31 14.29 -13.03
CA VAL A 350 -8.66 14.70 -13.42
C VAL A 350 -8.61 15.88 -14.38
N LYS A 351 -9.62 15.99 -15.23
CA LYS A 351 -9.88 17.17 -16.05
C LYS A 351 -11.09 17.88 -15.50
N GLU A 352 -10.91 19.13 -15.10
CA GLU A 352 -12.00 20.01 -14.68
C GLU A 352 -12.45 20.82 -15.89
N GLN A 353 -13.77 20.87 -16.17
CA GLN A 353 -14.32 21.58 -17.34
C GLN A 353 -13.99 23.09 -17.36
N LYS A 354 -13.67 23.66 -16.20
CA LYS A 354 -13.44 25.10 -16.00
C LYS A 354 -11.97 25.48 -15.86
N LEU A 355 -11.04 24.51 -15.85
CA LEU A 355 -9.61 24.83 -15.68
C LEU A 355 -9.02 25.39 -16.98
N ASN A 356 -9.05 26.71 -17.13
CA ASN A 356 -8.27 27.44 -18.14
C ASN A 356 -6.89 27.83 -17.58
N ASN A 357 -6.19 26.89 -16.92
CA ASN A 357 -4.81 27.13 -16.50
C ASN A 357 -3.85 26.62 -17.59
N PRO A 358 -3.16 27.50 -18.32
CA PRO A 358 -2.19 27.08 -19.32
C PRO A 358 -0.96 26.46 -18.61
N LEU A 359 -0.86 25.12 -18.69
CA LEU A 359 0.29 24.32 -18.25
C LEU A 359 0.68 24.50 -16.76
N PRO A 360 -0.15 24.05 -15.80
CA PRO A 360 0.13 24.18 -14.36
C PRO A 360 1.44 23.51 -13.90
N TYR A 361 2.00 22.63 -14.73
CA TYR A 361 3.18 21.84 -14.42
C TYR A 361 4.41 22.21 -15.25
N ALA A 362 4.38 23.30 -16.02
CA ALA A 362 5.51 23.70 -16.88
C ALA A 362 6.84 23.85 -16.10
N GLN A 363 6.76 24.28 -14.84
CA GLN A 363 7.91 24.50 -13.96
C GLN A 363 8.18 23.33 -13.00
N VAL A 364 7.33 22.29 -13.00
CA VAL A 364 7.49 21.15 -12.08
C VAL A 364 8.68 20.30 -12.48
N THR A 365 9.62 20.11 -11.57
CA THR A 365 10.68 19.10 -11.70
C THR A 365 10.36 17.98 -10.73
N LEU A 366 9.66 16.96 -11.24
CA LEU A 366 9.21 15.85 -10.42
C LEU A 366 10.42 15.00 -10.00
N THR A 367 10.70 14.98 -8.70
CA THR A 367 11.71 14.14 -8.05
C THR A 367 11.03 13.25 -7.01
N SER A 368 11.75 12.28 -6.46
CA SER A 368 11.20 11.44 -5.40
C SER A 368 12.21 11.12 -4.31
N ARG A 369 11.69 10.65 -3.18
CA ARG A 369 12.47 10.16 -2.06
C ARG A 369 11.84 8.90 -1.52
N LEU A 370 12.63 7.85 -1.37
CA LEU A 370 12.18 6.61 -0.75
C LEU A 370 12.74 6.48 0.67
N PHE A 371 11.83 6.42 1.64
CA PHE A 371 12.13 6.11 3.03
C PHE A 371 11.99 4.62 3.24
N ILE A 372 13.14 3.97 3.46
CA ILE A 372 13.24 2.53 3.64
C ILE A 372 13.40 2.29 5.15
N PRO A 373 12.63 1.38 5.75
CA PRO A 373 12.85 0.97 7.13
C PRO A 373 14.30 0.56 7.37
N CYS A 374 14.95 1.10 8.41
CA CYS A 374 16.31 0.73 8.80
C CYS A 374 16.39 -0.76 9.15
N ARG A 375 17.35 -1.49 8.58
CA ARG A 375 17.63 -2.88 8.94
C ARG A 375 18.38 -2.92 10.28
N VAL A 376 17.88 -3.71 11.23
CA VAL A 376 18.47 -3.87 12.57
C VAL A 376 19.47 -5.00 12.56
N ASP A 377 18.98 -6.18 12.20
CA ASP A 377 19.70 -7.43 12.19
C ASP A 377 18.93 -8.44 11.35
N GLY A 378 19.62 -9.25 10.55
CA GLY A 378 18.98 -10.33 9.79
C GLY A 378 17.75 -9.85 9.01
N ARG A 379 16.56 -10.36 9.33
CA ARG A 379 15.28 -9.95 8.72
C ARG A 379 14.46 -8.99 9.61
N LEU A 380 15.07 -8.42 10.62
CA LEU A 380 14.47 -7.41 11.47
C LEU A 380 14.72 -6.04 10.86
N PHE A 381 13.64 -5.28 10.75
CA PHE A 381 13.62 -3.90 10.29
C PHE A 381 12.93 -3.05 11.34
N GLU A 382 13.19 -1.75 11.36
CA GLU A 382 12.42 -0.83 12.19
C GLU A 382 10.94 -0.88 11.85
N THR A 383 10.13 -0.43 12.79
CA THR A 383 8.68 -0.39 12.61
C THR A 383 8.25 0.73 11.66
N MET A 384 7.06 0.61 11.09
CA MET A 384 6.52 1.62 10.19
C MET A 384 6.32 2.97 10.88
N SER A 385 5.98 2.99 12.16
CA SER A 385 5.87 4.20 12.97
C SER A 385 7.21 4.92 13.06
N LYS A 386 8.31 4.19 13.31
CA LYS A 386 9.67 4.76 13.29
C LYS A 386 10.04 5.32 11.91
N THR A 387 9.76 4.59 10.84
CA THR A 387 9.98 5.09 9.47
C THR A 387 9.24 6.40 9.23
N ILE A 388 8.01 6.53 9.73
CA ILE A 388 7.17 7.71 9.54
C ILE A 388 7.61 8.89 10.39
N MET A 389 8.07 8.66 11.63
CA MET A 389 8.71 9.72 12.41
C MET A 389 9.93 10.31 11.66
N ARG A 390 10.73 9.48 11.00
CA ARG A 390 11.83 9.96 10.14
C ARG A 390 11.31 10.76 8.94
N VAL A 391 10.21 10.34 8.32
CA VAL A 391 9.55 11.11 7.24
C VAL A 391 9.14 12.49 7.73
N MET A 392 8.46 12.58 8.88
CA MET A 392 8.01 13.84 9.47
C MET A 392 9.19 14.75 9.80
N LYS A 393 10.21 14.23 10.50
CA LYS A 393 11.42 14.99 10.84
C LYS A 393 12.12 15.54 9.60
N TRP A 394 12.23 14.71 8.55
CA TRP A 394 12.83 15.12 7.28
C TRP A 394 12.03 16.22 6.58
N LEU A 395 10.70 16.10 6.56
CA LEU A 395 9.82 17.12 5.97
C LEU A 395 9.87 18.43 6.76
N SER A 396 9.87 18.39 8.08
CA SER A 396 9.99 19.59 8.92
C SER A 396 11.33 20.30 8.71
N LYS A 397 12.42 19.55 8.55
CA LYS A 397 13.76 20.08 8.30
C LYS A 397 13.90 20.71 6.91
N THR A 398 13.34 20.08 5.89
CA THR A 398 13.50 20.51 4.49
C THR A 398 12.44 21.52 4.05
N ARG A 399 11.27 21.52 4.70
CA ARG A 399 10.09 22.35 4.36
C ARG A 399 9.68 22.22 2.89
N LEU A 400 9.95 21.07 2.29
CA LEU A 400 9.64 20.82 0.89
C LEU A 400 8.15 20.55 0.71
N PRO A 401 7.52 21.12 -0.33
CA PRO A 401 6.11 20.84 -0.61
C PRO A 401 5.96 19.42 -1.16
N VAL A 402 5.18 18.59 -0.47
CA VAL A 402 4.87 17.23 -0.93
C VAL A 402 3.92 17.30 -2.12
N PHE A 403 4.32 16.73 -3.25
CA PHE A 403 3.51 16.64 -4.47
C PHE A 403 2.61 15.41 -4.50
N ALA A 404 3.12 14.28 -4.02
CA ALA A 404 2.37 13.05 -3.78
C ALA A 404 3.11 12.18 -2.75
N CYS A 405 2.41 11.21 -2.17
CA CYS A 405 2.98 10.19 -1.31
C CYS A 405 2.37 8.82 -1.62
N GLU A 406 3.08 7.73 -1.38
CA GLU A 406 2.54 6.37 -1.45
C GLU A 406 3.23 5.42 -0.46
N THR A 407 2.50 4.36 -0.10
CA THR A 407 3.01 3.20 0.61
C THR A 407 3.36 2.12 -0.41
N VAL A 408 4.65 1.87 -0.63
CA VAL A 408 5.14 0.99 -1.70
C VAL A 408 5.79 -0.26 -1.12
N ARG A 409 5.51 -1.42 -1.71
CA ARG A 409 6.13 -2.69 -1.33
C ARG A 409 7.21 -3.12 -2.30
N TYR A 410 8.30 -3.64 -1.74
CA TYR A 410 9.44 -4.16 -2.48
C TYR A 410 9.76 -5.59 -2.07
N HIS A 411 10.02 -6.43 -3.07
CA HIS A 411 10.40 -7.82 -2.85
C HIS A 411 11.88 -7.91 -2.46
N LEU A 412 12.18 -8.56 -1.34
CA LEU A 412 13.54 -8.83 -0.90
C LEU A 412 14.02 -10.17 -1.49
N THR A 413 15.14 -10.16 -2.20
CA THR A 413 15.77 -11.37 -2.76
C THR A 413 16.94 -11.84 -1.87
N ASN A 414 17.35 -13.11 -1.97
CA ASN A 414 18.51 -13.61 -1.22
C ASN A 414 19.81 -12.87 -1.57
N ASP A 415 19.94 -12.39 -2.82
CA ASP A 415 21.07 -11.55 -3.26
C ASP A 415 21.10 -10.15 -2.61
N SER A 416 20.13 -9.87 -1.74
CA SER A 416 20.04 -8.62 -0.99
C SER A 416 20.91 -8.72 0.28
N GLU A 417 22.22 -8.86 0.10
CA GLU A 417 23.20 -8.69 1.18
C GLU A 417 23.35 -7.18 1.53
N GLY A 418 23.87 -6.84 2.73
CA GLY A 418 24.01 -5.44 3.18
C GLY A 418 22.68 -4.78 3.60
N GLN A 419 22.35 -3.61 3.06
CA GLN A 419 21.03 -2.97 3.31
C GLN A 419 19.85 -3.83 2.84
N GLY A 420 20.12 -4.87 2.04
CA GLY A 420 19.11 -5.85 1.68
C GLY A 420 18.01 -5.31 0.79
N PHE A 421 18.28 -4.20 0.09
CA PHE A 421 17.32 -3.49 -0.71
C PHE A 421 18.02 -2.79 -1.89
N ASN A 422 17.55 -3.02 -3.11
CA ASN A 422 18.01 -2.27 -4.29
C ASN A 422 16.87 -1.35 -4.76
N ASN A 423 16.97 -0.08 -4.41
CA ASN A 423 15.98 0.97 -4.70
C ASN A 423 15.84 1.26 -6.20
N ASP A 424 16.92 1.05 -6.96
CA ASP A 424 16.96 1.28 -8.41
C ASP A 424 16.25 0.17 -9.17
N ARG A 425 16.09 -1.00 -8.53
CA ARG A 425 15.49 -2.18 -9.14
C ARG A 425 13.97 -2.03 -9.20
N LEU A 426 13.47 -1.93 -10.43
CA LEU A 426 12.03 -1.92 -10.71
C LEU A 426 11.44 -3.32 -10.91
N ASP A 427 12.25 -4.36 -11.05
CA ASP A 427 11.79 -5.72 -11.31
C ASP A 427 11.85 -6.63 -10.09
N SER A 428 10.99 -7.65 -10.10
CA SER A 428 11.05 -8.77 -9.17
C SER A 428 10.89 -10.08 -9.92
N LEU A 429 11.77 -11.02 -9.59
CA LEU A 429 11.68 -12.41 -10.00
C LEU A 429 11.09 -13.20 -8.84
N ILE A 430 9.91 -13.77 -9.04
CA ILE A 430 9.19 -14.53 -8.03
C ILE A 430 9.26 -16.00 -8.38
N ASN A 431 9.80 -16.78 -7.45
CA ASN A 431 9.77 -18.24 -7.48
C ASN A 431 8.60 -18.71 -6.61
N SER A 432 7.64 -19.41 -7.20
CA SER A 432 6.44 -19.91 -6.52
C SER A 432 6.72 -20.91 -5.41
N TYR A 433 7.87 -21.60 -5.45
CA TYR A 433 8.23 -22.61 -4.45
C TYR A 433 8.84 -22.02 -3.18
N GLN A 434 9.23 -20.74 -3.19
CA GLN A 434 9.91 -20.09 -2.08
C GLN A 434 8.99 -19.05 -1.41
N GLY A 435 9.07 -18.97 -0.09
CA GLY A 435 8.43 -17.89 0.66
C GLY A 435 9.01 -16.53 0.25
N GLN A 436 8.13 -15.56 0.05
CA GLN A 436 8.48 -14.23 -0.44
C GLN A 436 8.53 -13.26 0.73
N HIS A 437 9.47 -12.32 0.68
CA HIS A 437 9.58 -11.29 1.71
C HIS A 437 9.36 -9.92 1.05
N TYR A 438 8.49 -9.12 1.65
CA TYR A 438 8.13 -7.81 1.16
C TYR A 438 8.41 -6.77 2.22
N LEU A 439 9.26 -5.81 1.88
CA LEU A 439 9.51 -4.62 2.69
C LEU A 439 8.55 -3.52 2.26
N THR A 440 7.84 -2.95 3.24
CA THR A 440 6.97 -1.79 3.07
C THR A 440 7.77 -0.52 3.29
N CYS A 441 7.74 0.38 2.31
CA CYS A 441 8.47 1.64 2.31
C CYS A 441 7.50 2.81 2.06
N ILE A 442 7.93 4.02 2.37
CA ILE A 442 7.18 5.25 2.06
C ILE A 442 7.91 6.01 0.97
N ARG A 443 7.22 6.31 -0.14
CA ARG A 443 7.76 7.15 -1.21
C ARG A 443 7.06 8.49 -1.22
N LEU A 444 7.84 9.57 -1.20
CA LEU A 444 7.35 10.93 -1.41
C LEU A 444 7.81 11.43 -2.78
N TYR A 445 6.97 12.25 -3.40
CA TYR A 445 7.26 12.94 -4.65
C TYR A 445 7.25 14.44 -4.41
N PHE A 446 8.14 15.17 -5.08
CA PHE A 446 8.28 16.62 -4.92
C PHE A 446 8.24 17.31 -6.27
N PRO A 447 7.72 18.56 -6.34
CA PRO A 447 7.61 19.29 -7.59
C PRO A 447 8.90 20.06 -7.94
N CYS A 448 9.99 19.82 -7.20
CA CYS A 448 11.26 20.50 -7.31
C CYS A 448 12.42 19.53 -7.04
N THR A 449 13.63 19.95 -7.39
CA THR A 449 14.86 19.29 -6.92
C THR A 449 15.12 19.66 -5.46
N PHE A 450 15.69 18.74 -4.70
CA PHE A 450 16.09 19.00 -3.33
C PHE A 450 17.49 18.47 -3.07
N GLU A 451 18.15 19.04 -2.07
CA GLU A 451 19.40 18.54 -1.53
C GLU A 451 19.12 17.78 -0.24
N GLU A 452 19.89 16.72 -0.03
CA GLU A 452 19.80 15.91 1.16
C GLU A 452 20.23 16.72 2.39
N PRO A 453 19.38 16.88 3.42
CA PRO A 453 19.83 17.53 4.64
C PRO A 453 20.92 16.65 5.28
N GLN A 454 21.92 17.30 5.89
CA GLN A 454 22.94 16.57 6.65
C GLN A 454 22.26 15.62 7.65
N PRO A 455 22.74 14.37 7.79
CA PRO A 455 22.25 13.46 8.81
C PRO A 455 22.26 14.14 10.17
N ASP A 456 21.19 13.95 10.95
CA ASP A 456 21.22 14.40 12.33
C ASP A 456 22.32 13.62 13.08
N PRO A 457 22.98 14.25 14.07
CA PRO A 457 23.88 13.53 14.95
C PRO A 457 23.15 12.35 15.58
N ALA A 458 23.91 11.29 15.81
CA ALA A 458 23.40 10.07 16.38
C ALA A 458 22.66 10.31 17.71
N ASP A 459 21.37 9.99 17.79
CA ASP A 459 20.63 10.03 19.04
C ASP A 459 21.09 8.87 19.94
N PRO A 460 21.69 9.09 21.12
CA PRO A 460 22.13 7.99 21.96
C PRO A 460 21.04 6.93 22.28
N GLU A 461 19.75 7.25 22.15
CA GLU A 461 18.67 6.26 22.30
C GLU A 461 18.49 5.35 21.06
N ASP A 462 19.05 5.72 19.91
CA ASP A 462 19.01 4.98 18.64
C ASP A 462 20.25 4.07 18.40
N LEU A 463 21.12 3.88 19.39
CA LEU A 463 22.46 3.25 19.29
C LEU A 463 22.55 1.80 18.76
N GLY A 464 21.43 1.15 18.40
CA GLY A 464 21.40 -0.17 17.76
C GLY A 464 20.92 -0.17 16.30
N TRP A 465 20.49 0.96 15.75
CA TRP A 465 19.83 1.06 14.44
C TRP A 465 20.77 1.80 13.49
N GLY A 466 21.30 1.13 12.46
CA GLY A 466 22.33 1.67 11.57
C GLY A 466 22.11 3.15 11.18
N TRP A 467 23.12 3.96 11.47
CA TRP A 467 23.09 5.42 11.35
C TRP A 467 22.94 5.94 9.92
N GLY A 468 22.08 6.94 9.77
CA GLY A 468 21.85 7.70 8.54
C GLY A 468 20.36 7.90 8.30
N TRP A 469 19.98 8.90 7.49
CA TRP A 469 18.68 8.85 6.83
C TRP A 469 18.70 7.57 5.98
N ALA A 470 18.34 6.39 6.50
CA ALA A 470 18.33 5.16 5.72
C ALA A 470 17.29 5.32 4.61
N CYS A 471 17.76 5.89 3.52
CA CYS A 471 17.02 6.54 2.45
C CYS A 471 17.94 6.43 1.26
N VAL A 472 17.35 6.14 0.11
CA VAL A 472 18.06 6.31 -1.14
C VAL A 472 17.37 7.46 -1.88
N VAL A 473 18.17 8.46 -2.20
CA VAL A 473 17.74 9.59 -3.03
C VAL A 473 17.66 9.08 -4.46
N SER A 474 16.52 9.34 -5.09
CA SER A 474 16.17 8.76 -6.39
C SER A 474 15.53 9.83 -7.27
#